data_AF-B4EEA1-F1
#
_entry.id   AF-B4EEA1-F1
#
_cell.length_a   1.000
_cell.length_b   1.000
_cell.length_c   1.000
_cell.angle_alpha   90.00
_cell.angle_beta   90.00
_cell.angle_gamma   90.00
#
_symmetry.space_group_name_H-M   'P 1'
#
loop_
_entity.id
_entity.type
_entity.pdbx_description
1 polymer ?
#
loop_
_entity_poly.entity_id
_entity_poly.type
_entity_poly.pdbx_seq_one_letter_code
_entity_poly.pdbx_strand_id
1 'polypeptide(L)'
;MVMKNHPHPGELLLEEVRRRFGLDVAGAAKRLNVSCTMLSRVLDGRASISPDLAMHLERAGFSSARVWMTLQSDFDQRGAEPELVRMLDGVTPDNLHGEVDFGSATGCKTSDQDKWGRL
;
A
#
# COMPACT_ATOMS: atom_id res chain seq x y z
N MET A 1 25.87 -1.69 11.93
CA MET A 1 24.50 -2.13 11.63
C MET A 1 24.28 -1.98 10.13
N VAL A 2 23.96 -3.07 9.43
CA VAL A 2 23.68 -3.01 7.99
C VAL A 2 22.26 -2.45 7.85
N MET A 3 22.17 -1.16 7.52
CA MET A 3 20.95 -0.57 7.02
C MET A 3 20.64 -1.27 5.69
N LYS A 4 19.87 -2.36 5.73
CA LYS A 4 19.28 -2.94 4.52
C LYS A 4 18.28 -1.92 4.01
N ASN A 5 18.75 -0.99 3.20
CA ASN A 5 17.92 -0.05 2.47
C ASN A 5 17.16 -0.90 1.44
N HIS A 6 16.02 -1.45 1.83
CA HIS A 6 15.16 -2.18 0.91
C HIS A 6 14.65 -1.15 -0.11
N PRO A 7 15.06 -1.25 -1.39
CA PRO A 7 14.69 -0.26 -2.39
C PRO A 7 13.18 -0.20 -2.49
N HIS A 8 12.65 1.02 -2.58
CA HIS A 8 11.22 1.22 -2.76
C HIS A 8 10.79 0.46 -4.04
N PRO A 9 9.64 -0.25 -4.07
CA PRO A 9 9.22 -1.00 -5.24
C PRO A 9 9.09 -0.14 -6.51
N GLY A 10 8.86 1.17 -6.33
CA GLY A 10 8.93 2.17 -7.38
C GLY A 10 10.34 2.42 -7.97
N GLU A 11 11.40 2.33 -7.18
CA GLU A 11 12.79 2.37 -7.68
C GLU A 11 13.11 1.11 -8.50
N LEU A 12 12.60 -0.06 -8.07
CA LEU A 12 12.71 -1.28 -8.86
C LEU A 12 11.96 -1.15 -10.21
N LEU A 13 10.77 -0.54 -10.18
CA LEU A 13 10.01 -0.26 -11.39
C LEU A 13 10.75 0.71 -12.33
N LEU A 14 11.52 1.66 -11.80
CA LEU A 14 12.32 2.58 -12.62
C LEU A 14 13.35 1.84 -13.48
N GLU A 15 14.05 0.86 -12.92
CA GLU A 15 15.02 0.06 -13.66
C GLU A 15 14.36 -0.78 -14.75
N GLU A 16 13.18 -1.34 -14.46
CA GLU A 16 12.37 -2.07 -15.43
C GLU A 16 11.86 -1.17 -16.57
N VAL A 17 11.35 0.01 -16.23
CA VAL A 17 10.93 1.02 -17.21
C VAL A 17 12.12 1.45 -18.05
N ARG A 18 13.28 1.75 -17.45
CA ARG A 18 14.50 2.11 -18.17
C ARG A 18 14.97 1.03 -19.13
N ARG A 19 14.92 -0.24 -18.71
CA ARG A 19 15.29 -1.37 -19.56
C ARG A 19 14.40 -1.49 -20.80
N ARG A 20 13.10 -1.18 -20.68
CA ARG A 20 12.12 -1.39 -21.75
C ARG A 20 11.83 -0.14 -22.58
N PHE A 21 12.03 1.05 -22.01
CA PHE A 21 11.66 2.35 -22.57
C PHE A 21 12.81 3.35 -22.67
N GLY A 22 13.96 3.05 -22.07
CA GLY A 22 15.04 4.02 -21.92
C GLY A 22 14.66 5.14 -20.95
N LEU A 23 15.06 6.38 -21.26
CA LEU A 23 14.82 7.53 -20.39
C LEU A 23 13.44 8.20 -20.59
N ASP A 24 12.59 7.66 -21.47
CA ASP A 24 11.29 8.26 -21.80
C ASP A 24 10.16 7.81 -20.85
N VAL A 25 10.08 8.47 -19.69
CA VAL A 25 9.00 8.27 -18.71
C VAL A 25 7.63 8.66 -19.30
N ALA A 26 7.59 9.66 -20.17
CA ALA A 26 6.33 10.11 -20.76
C ALA A 26 5.78 9.08 -21.76
N GLY A 27 6.65 8.46 -22.57
CA GLY A 27 6.29 7.34 -23.45
C GLY A 27 5.83 6.11 -22.68
N ALA A 28 6.51 5.78 -21.57
CA ALA A 28 6.10 4.70 -20.67
C ALA A 28 4.70 4.96 -20.09
N ALA A 29 4.44 6.17 -19.58
CA ALA A 29 3.14 6.56 -19.04
C ALA A 29 2.00 6.45 -20.07
N LYS A 30 2.25 6.87 -21.31
CA LYS A 30 1.27 6.75 -22.41
C LYS A 30 0.93 5.29 -22.72
N ARG A 31 1.93 4.39 -22.79
CA ARG A 31 1.68 2.96 -23.05
C ARG A 31 1.03 2.23 -21.90
N LEU A 32 1.33 2.66 -20.67
CA LEU A 32 0.68 2.17 -19.46
C LEU A 32 -0.72 2.75 -19.26
N ASN A 33 -1.12 3.76 -20.04
CA ASN A 33 -2.37 4.49 -19.88
C ASN A 33 -2.53 5.10 -18.47
N VAL A 34 -1.44 5.65 -17.94
CA VAL A 34 -1.40 6.31 -16.62
C VAL A 34 -0.90 7.75 -16.73
N SER A 35 -1.18 8.55 -15.71
CA SER A 35 -0.66 9.91 -15.64
C SER A 35 0.88 9.90 -15.49
N CYS A 36 1.57 10.69 -16.32
CA CYS A 36 3.03 10.85 -16.24
C CYS A 36 3.48 11.35 -14.85
N THR A 37 2.72 12.28 -14.26
CA THR A 37 2.99 12.78 -12.91
C THR A 37 2.87 11.68 -11.85
N MET A 38 1.85 10.82 -11.98
CA MET A 38 1.67 9.69 -11.08
C MET A 38 2.82 8.70 -11.22
N LEU A 39 3.14 8.31 -12.46
CA LEU A 39 4.23 7.39 -12.74
C LEU A 39 5.56 7.93 -12.20
N SER A 40 5.91 9.18 -12.50
CA SER A 40 7.15 9.80 -12.00
C SER A 40 7.25 9.76 -10.48
N ARG A 41 6.17 10.07 -9.75
CA ARG A 41 6.17 10.01 -8.28
C ARG A 41 6.43 8.60 -7.76
N VAL A 42 5.85 7.59 -8.40
CA VAL A 42 6.09 6.19 -8.06
C VAL A 42 7.54 5.82 -8.36
N LEU A 43 8.06 6.17 -9.53
CA LEU A 43 9.44 5.89 -9.94
C LEU A 43 10.48 6.55 -9.03
N ASP A 44 10.19 7.75 -8.51
CA ASP A 44 11.04 8.46 -7.56
C ASP A 44 10.91 7.93 -6.11
N GLY A 45 10.12 6.88 -5.88
CA GLY A 45 9.86 6.33 -4.55
C GLY A 45 9.05 7.24 -3.63
N ARG A 46 8.39 8.27 -4.18
CA ARG A 46 7.57 9.24 -3.43
C ARG A 46 6.10 8.83 -3.33
N ALA A 47 5.70 7.78 -4.04
CA ALA A 47 4.34 7.26 -4.04
C ALA A 47 4.34 5.73 -4.14
N SER A 48 3.42 5.08 -3.43
CA SER A 48 3.19 3.65 -3.49
C SER A 48 2.62 3.21 -4.84
N ILE A 49 2.87 1.96 -5.22
CA ILE A 49 2.24 1.33 -6.37
C ILE A 49 0.78 1.03 -6.01
N SER A 50 -0.16 1.66 -6.70
CA SER A 50 -1.59 1.39 -6.53
C SER A 50 -2.00 0.08 -7.22
N PRO A 51 -3.09 -0.58 -6.79
CA PRO A 51 -3.62 -1.75 -7.47
C PRO A 51 -3.95 -1.48 -8.95
N ASP A 52 -4.46 -0.29 -9.27
CA ASP A 52 -4.75 0.13 -10.64
C ASP A 52 -3.48 0.22 -11.50
N LEU A 53 -2.42 0.83 -10.96
CA LEU A 53 -1.11 0.86 -11.63
C LEU A 53 -0.55 -0.56 -11.82
N ALA A 54 -0.68 -1.43 -10.83
CA ALA A 54 -0.23 -2.83 -10.92
C ALA A 54 -0.91 -3.58 -12.08
N MET A 55 -2.23 -3.36 -12.28
CA MET A 55 -2.96 -3.93 -13.42
C MET A 55 -2.48 -3.37 -14.76
N HIS A 56 -2.17 -2.07 -14.84
CA HIS A 56 -1.60 -1.47 -16.03
C HIS A 56 -0.20 -2.02 -16.36
N LEU A 57 0.63 -2.25 -15.34
CA LEU A 57 1.95 -2.87 -15.49
C LEU A 57 1.87 -4.31 -16.01
N GLU A 58 0.90 -5.08 -15.53
CA GLU A 58 0.63 -6.44 -16.02
C GLU A 58 0.23 -6.44 -17.49
N ARG A 59 -0.69 -5.55 -17.88
CA ARG A 59 -1.12 -5.41 -19.28
C ARG A 59 0.01 -4.97 -20.22
N ALA A 60 0.98 -4.21 -19.71
CA ALA A 60 2.16 -3.79 -20.47
C ALA A 60 3.29 -4.85 -20.50
N GLY A 61 3.14 -5.95 -19.76
CA GLY A 61 4.07 -7.07 -19.73
C GLY A 61 5.32 -6.83 -18.90
N PHE A 62 5.23 -6.02 -17.83
CA PHE A 62 6.34 -5.84 -16.89
C PHE A 62 6.45 -7.00 -15.90
N SER A 63 5.35 -7.30 -15.21
CA SER A 63 5.16 -8.46 -14.31
C SER A 63 3.69 -8.51 -13.90
N SER A 64 3.26 -9.57 -13.20
CA SER A 64 1.87 -9.64 -12.73
C SER A 64 1.57 -8.58 -11.67
N ALA A 65 0.31 -8.13 -11.62
CA ALA A 65 -0.15 -7.18 -10.62
C ALA A 65 0.06 -7.72 -9.19
N ARG A 66 -0.10 -9.04 -9.01
CA ARG A 66 0.17 -9.73 -7.74
C ARG A 66 1.60 -9.52 -7.26
N VAL A 67 2.59 -9.65 -8.15
CA VAL A 67 4.01 -9.45 -7.77
C VAL A 67 4.24 -8.03 -7.28
N TRP A 68 3.71 -7.02 -7.99
CA TRP A 68 3.84 -5.63 -7.59
C TRP A 68 3.15 -5.32 -6.26
N MET A 69 1.96 -5.90 -6.04
CA MET A 69 1.25 -5.73 -4.77
C MET A 69 1.94 -6.41 -3.59
N THR A 70 2.54 -7.59 -3.80
CA THR A 70 3.36 -8.25 -2.78
C THR A 70 4.57 -7.38 -2.42
N LEU A 71 5.30 -6.85 -3.42
CA LEU A 71 6.45 -5.98 -3.16
C LEU A 71 6.07 -4.70 -2.41
N GLN A 72 4.94 -4.08 -2.74
CA GLN A 72 4.42 -2.92 -2.02
C GLN A 72 4.02 -3.28 -0.59
N SER A 73 3.32 -4.40 -0.41
CA SER A 73 2.88 -4.86 0.92
C SER A 73 4.08 -5.16 1.82
N ASP A 74 5.10 -5.83 1.29
CA ASP A 74 6.34 -6.11 2.03
C ASP A 74 7.06 -4.82 2.42
N PHE A 75 7.03 -3.79 1.56
CA PHE A 75 7.60 -2.48 1.86
C PHE A 75 6.83 -1.74 2.94
N ASP A 76 5.50 -1.72 2.84
CA ASP A 76 4.62 -1.06 3.81
C ASP A 76 4.69 -1.73 5.19
N GLN A 77 4.75 -3.06 5.22
CA GLN A 77 4.89 -3.83 6.47
C GLN A 77 6.19 -3.53 7.20
N ARG A 78 7.31 -3.35 6.50
CA ARG A 78 8.59 -2.96 7.14
C ARG A 78 8.54 -1.55 7.73
N GLY A 79 7.78 -0.64 7.09
CA GLY A 79 7.52 0.69 7.64
C GLY A 79 6.67 0.66 8.91
N ALA A 80 5.71 -0.28 8.98
CA ALA A 80 4.82 -0.47 10.12
C ALA A 80 5.40 -1.36 11.23
N GLU A 81 6.35 -2.24 10.92
CA GLU A 81 6.94 -3.21 11.86
C GLU A 81 7.45 -2.58 13.17
N PRO A 82 8.22 -1.46 13.17
CA PRO A 82 8.72 -0.89 14.41
C PRO A 82 7.62 -0.28 15.30
N GLU A 83 6.47 0.10 14.74
CA GLU A 83 5.32 0.62 15.49
C GLU A 83 4.44 -0.53 15.99
N LEU A 84 4.16 -1.51 15.13
CA LEU A 84 3.37 -2.68 15.48
C LEU A 84 4.04 -3.57 16.52
N VAL A 85 5.36 -3.77 16.45
CA VAL A 85 6.10 -4.53 17.49
C VAL A 85 5.95 -3.87 18.86
N ARG A 86 5.97 -2.53 18.93
CA ARG A 86 5.74 -1.79 20.19
C ARG A 86 4.31 -1.91 20.71
N MET A 87 3.33 -2.06 19.81
CA MET A 87 1.92 -2.22 20.16
C MET A 87 1.55 -3.67 20.54
N LEU A 88 2.24 -4.64 19.94
CA LEU A 88 1.99 -6.08 20.14
C LEU A 88 2.88 -6.69 21.22
N ASP A 89 3.79 -5.92 21.81
CA ASP A 89 4.61 -6.35 22.95
C ASP A 89 3.67 -6.74 24.12
N GLY A 90 3.56 -8.04 24.38
CA GLY A 90 2.67 -8.61 25.39
C GLY A 90 1.43 -9.33 24.86
N VAL A 91 1.16 -9.35 23.54
CA VAL A 91 0.10 -10.18 22.95
C VAL A 91 0.65 -11.57 22.66
N THR A 92 0.18 -12.57 23.39
CA THR A 92 0.54 -13.99 23.26
C THR A 92 -0.72 -14.82 22.93
N PRO A 93 -0.58 -16.01 22.32
CA PRO A 93 -1.73 -16.87 22.04
C PRO A 93 -2.53 -17.23 23.30
N ASP A 94 -1.86 -17.29 24.45
CA ASP A 94 -2.42 -17.58 25.77
C ASP A 94 -3.20 -16.41 26.42
N ASN A 95 -3.04 -15.17 25.95
CA ASN A 95 -3.79 -14.01 26.45
C ASN A 95 -4.71 -13.35 25.40
N LEU A 96 -4.84 -13.98 24.23
CA LEU A 96 -5.77 -13.60 23.14
C LEU A 96 -7.26 -13.66 23.53
N HIS A 97 -7.59 -14.33 24.64
CA HIS A 97 -8.94 -14.52 25.19
C HIS A 97 -9.20 -13.71 26.48
N GLY A 98 -8.23 -12.93 26.96
CA GLY A 98 -8.49 -12.02 28.09
C GLY A 98 -9.53 -10.98 27.67
N GLU A 99 -10.49 -10.66 28.54
CA GLU A 99 -11.41 -9.54 28.34
C GLU A 99 -10.59 -8.30 27.99
N VAL A 100 -10.63 -7.89 26.71
CA VAL A 100 -10.12 -6.60 26.29
C VAL A 100 -11.12 -5.59 26.85
N ASP A 101 -10.76 -4.95 27.96
CA ASP A 101 -11.52 -3.83 28.52
C ASP A 101 -11.36 -2.64 27.57
N PHE A 102 -12.22 -2.61 26.54
CA PHE A 102 -12.44 -1.44 25.70
C PHE A 102 -13.18 -0.41 26.56
N GLY A 103 -12.43 0.30 27.40
CA GLY A 103 -12.94 1.15 28.48
C GLY A 103 -14.28 1.83 28.19
N SER A 104 -15.15 1.81 29.19
CA SER A 104 -16.55 2.28 29.18
C SER A 104 -16.84 3.38 28.15
N ALA A 105 -17.65 3.04 27.16
CA ALA A 105 -18.15 3.94 26.13
C ALA A 105 -18.89 5.12 26.78
N THR A 106 -18.17 6.21 27.05
CA THR A 106 -18.76 7.46 27.49
C THR A 106 -19.32 8.19 26.28
N GLY A 107 -20.56 7.84 25.94
CA GLY A 107 -21.55 8.77 25.41
C GLY A 107 -21.40 9.22 23.96
N CYS A 108 -21.65 8.32 23.00
CA CYS A 108 -22.26 8.74 21.74
C CYS A 108 -23.78 8.71 21.91
N LYS A 109 -24.39 9.88 22.08
CA LYS A 109 -25.85 10.01 21.99
C LYS A 109 -26.29 9.61 20.58
N THR A 110 -26.96 8.46 20.47
CA THR A 110 -27.70 8.08 19.27
C THR A 110 -28.83 9.08 19.07
N SER A 111 -28.74 9.92 18.04
CA SER A 111 -29.87 10.70 17.56
C SER A 111 -30.52 9.92 16.43
N ASP A 112 -31.76 9.50 16.71
CA ASP A 112 -32.86 9.38 15.75
C ASP A 112 -32.62 8.47 14.54
N GLN A 113 -32.78 7.17 14.78
CA GLN A 113 -33.36 6.29 13.77
C GLN A 113 -34.87 6.54 13.76
N ASP A 114 -35.40 7.33 12.81
CA ASP A 114 -36.83 7.30 12.44
C ASP A 114 -37.06 8.07 11.13
N LYS A 115 -36.93 7.39 9.98
CA LYS A 115 -37.77 7.56 8.76
C LYS A 115 -37.16 6.86 7.55
N TRP A 116 -37.25 5.53 7.54
CA TRP A 116 -37.35 4.79 6.29
C TRP A 116 -38.59 3.89 6.38
N GLY A 117 -39.70 4.35 5.81
CA GLY A 117 -40.90 3.53 5.63
C GLY A 117 -42.21 4.30 5.75
N ARG A 118 -42.66 4.92 4.66
CA ARG A 118 -44.09 4.93 4.30
C ARG A 118 -44.29 5.26 2.82
N LEU A 119 -44.82 4.26 2.12
CA LEU A 119 -45.91 4.44 1.15
C LEU A 119 -47.03 5.28 1.78
#